data_AF-A0A967JZT1-F1
#
_entry.id   AF-A0A967JZT1-F1
#
_cell.length_a   1.000
_cell.length_b   1.000
_cell.length_c   1.000
_cell.angle_alpha   90.00
_cell.angle_beta   90.00
_cell.angle_gamma   90.00
#
_symmetry.space_group_name_H-M   'P 1'
#
loop_
_entity.id
_entity.type
_entity.pdbx_description
1 polymer ?
#
loop_
_entity_poly.entity_id
_entity_poly.type
_entity_poly.pdbx_seq_one_letter_code
_entity_poly.pdbx_strand_id
1 'polypeptide(L)'
;QNTRSALVLMLALNATNVVLDLLFVMGFGWGVEGVAAASLISEYAAVGLGLFLVRRSLEQLGGRWQSYRLLNRARMMTVLGVNLNIFLRTLCLLLAFFHFTSTGARLGDVILAANAVLMHFQTFMAYGLDGFAHAVEALAGSAYGARDRRAFTSAVRASTACAVAVAVVYCLVYWAFG
;
A
#
# COMPACT_ATOMS: atom_id res chain seq x y z
N GLN A 1 6.62 -7.43 15.56
CA GLN A 1 6.34 -7.35 14.11
C GLN A 1 7.66 -7.55 13.38
N ASN A 2 7.76 -8.52 12.46
CA ASN A 2 9.00 -8.77 11.70
C ASN A 2 8.97 -7.98 10.37
N THR A 3 9.18 -6.66 10.44
CA THR A 3 9.15 -5.76 9.27
C THR A 3 10.15 -6.17 8.19
N ARG A 4 11.28 -6.78 8.57
CA ARG A 4 12.29 -7.32 7.65
C ARG A 4 11.75 -8.41 6.73
N SER A 5 10.90 -9.31 7.24
CA SER A 5 10.31 -10.39 6.44
C SER A 5 9.35 -9.85 5.39
N ALA A 6 8.55 -8.83 5.76
CA ALA A 6 7.66 -8.14 4.82
C ALA A 6 8.46 -7.41 3.72
N LEU A 7 9.56 -6.76 4.09
CA LEU A 7 10.43 -6.09 3.13
C LEU A 7 11.08 -7.07 2.14
N VAL A 8 11.60 -8.20 2.63
CA VAL A 8 12.18 -9.26 1.77
C VAL A 8 11.14 -9.80 0.80
N LEU A 9 9.90 -10.01 1.28
CA LEU A 9 8.80 -10.47 0.44
C LEU A 9 8.47 -9.46 -0.67
N MET A 10 8.37 -8.16 -0.33
CA MET A 10 8.12 -7.12 -1.33
C MET A 10 9.25 -6.98 -2.34
N LEU A 11 10.51 -7.04 -1.89
CA LEU A 11 11.67 -6.99 -2.79
C LEU A 11 11.68 -8.20 -3.74
N ALA A 12 11.44 -9.40 -3.22
CA ALA A 12 11.39 -10.61 -4.05
C ALA A 12 10.25 -10.54 -5.07
N LEU A 13 9.06 -10.10 -4.68
CA LEU A 13 7.92 -9.92 -5.58
C LEU A 13 8.27 -8.95 -6.72
N ASN A 14 8.71 -7.73 -6.38
CA ASN A 14 8.99 -6.70 -7.38
C ASN A 14 10.20 -7.05 -8.26
N ALA A 15 11.27 -7.61 -7.67
CA ALA A 15 12.45 -8.01 -8.44
C ALA A 15 12.12 -9.14 -9.41
N THR A 16 11.37 -10.15 -8.97
CA THR A 16 10.93 -11.25 -9.84
C THR A 16 10.03 -10.72 -10.96
N ASN A 17 9.09 -9.83 -10.62
CA ASN A 17 8.19 -9.20 -11.59
C ASN A 17 8.97 -8.46 -12.69
N VAL A 18 9.88 -7.55 -12.30
CA VAL A 18 10.70 -6.78 -13.25
C VAL A 18 11.57 -7.68 -14.13
N VAL A 19 12.22 -8.69 -13.53
CA VAL A 19 13.06 -9.63 -14.30
C VAL A 19 12.23 -10.39 -15.33
N LEU A 20 11.03 -10.84 -14.96
CA LEU A 20 10.13 -11.56 -15.86
C LEU A 20 9.51 -10.64 -16.92
N ASP A 21 9.19 -9.39 -16.59
CA ASP A 21 8.73 -8.40 -17.56
C ASP A 21 9.81 -8.17 -18.64
N LEU A 22 11.06 -7.96 -18.23
CA LEU A 22 12.16 -7.80 -19.17
C LEU A 22 12.35 -9.06 -20.04
N LEU A 23 12.25 -10.25 -19.45
CA LEU A 23 12.38 -11.51 -20.17
C LEU A 23 11.24 -11.73 -21.17
N PHE A 24 9.99 -11.57 -20.75
CA PHE A 24 8.83 -11.91 -21.57
C PHE A 24 8.48 -10.83 -22.59
N VAL A 25 8.60 -9.55 -22.20
CA VAL A 25 8.27 -8.43 -23.07
C VAL A 25 9.41 -8.15 -24.04
N MET A 26 10.65 -7.99 -23.54
CA MET A 26 11.79 -7.66 -24.40
C MET A 26 12.45 -8.90 -25.00
N GLY A 27 12.58 -9.98 -24.23
CA GLY A 27 13.23 -11.21 -24.70
C GLY A 27 12.35 -12.06 -25.61
N PHE A 28 11.10 -12.35 -25.21
CA PHE A 28 10.18 -13.19 -25.98
C PHE A 28 9.20 -12.41 -26.87
N GLY A 29 9.10 -11.09 -26.71
CA GLY A 29 8.24 -10.25 -27.54
C GLY A 29 6.74 -10.39 -27.24
N TRP A 30 6.35 -10.93 -26.09
CA TRP A 30 4.95 -11.24 -25.75
C TRP A 30 4.09 -10.00 -25.43
N GLY A 31 4.68 -8.80 -25.42
CA GLY A 31 3.95 -7.55 -25.19
C GLY A 31 3.11 -7.61 -23.91
N VAL A 32 1.81 -7.34 -24.04
CA VAL A 32 0.86 -7.28 -22.90
C VAL A 32 0.66 -8.64 -22.22
N GLU A 33 0.65 -9.74 -22.98
CA GLU A 33 0.53 -11.09 -22.41
C GLU A 33 1.74 -11.43 -21.55
N GLY A 34 2.94 -10.95 -21.95
CA GLY A 34 4.16 -11.05 -21.18
C GLY A 34 4.05 -10.38 -19.81
N VAL A 35 3.51 -9.16 -19.76
CA VAL A 35 3.30 -8.42 -18.50
C VAL A 35 2.33 -9.14 -17.58
N ALA A 36 1.23 -9.67 -18.14
CA ALA A 36 0.26 -10.43 -17.37
C ALA A 36 0.86 -11.72 -16.80
N ALA A 37 1.64 -12.46 -17.59
CA ALA A 37 2.32 -13.68 -17.15
C ALA A 37 3.39 -13.41 -16.09
N ALA A 38 4.20 -12.36 -16.27
CA ALA A 38 5.21 -11.94 -15.30
C ALA A 38 4.58 -11.59 -13.95
N SER A 39 3.48 -10.84 -13.98
CA SER A 39 2.68 -10.49 -12.79
C SER A 39 2.18 -11.74 -12.08
N LEU A 40 1.50 -12.63 -12.79
CA LEU A 40 0.97 -13.88 -12.23
C LEU A 40 2.07 -14.73 -11.56
N ILE A 41 3.18 -14.95 -12.26
CA ILE A 41 4.28 -15.79 -11.76
C ILE A 41 4.94 -15.13 -10.54
N SER A 42 5.17 -13.82 -10.57
CA SER A 42 5.76 -13.09 -9.45
C SER A 42 4.87 -13.14 -8.19
N GLU A 43 3.55 -13.07 -8.34
CA GLU A 43 2.61 -13.22 -7.23
C GLU A 43 2.64 -14.63 -6.65
N TYR A 44 2.61 -15.68 -7.48
CA TYR A 44 2.71 -17.06 -6.98
C TYR A 44 4.07 -17.35 -6.32
N ALA A 45 5.16 -16.81 -6.86
CA ALA A 45 6.48 -16.89 -6.24
C ALA A 45 6.49 -16.22 -4.86
N ALA A 46 5.89 -15.05 -4.74
CA ALA A 46 5.74 -14.35 -3.47
C ALA A 46 4.85 -15.11 -2.49
N VAL A 47 3.73 -15.71 -2.93
CA VAL A 47 2.90 -16.59 -2.09
C VAL A 47 3.73 -17.75 -1.53
N GLY A 48 4.53 -18.41 -2.39
CA GLY A 48 5.43 -19.48 -1.95
C GLY A 48 6.45 -19.02 -0.90
N LEU A 49 7.13 -17.91 -1.16
CA LEU A 49 8.09 -17.32 -0.23
C LEU A 49 7.42 -16.88 1.08
N GLY A 50 6.23 -16.28 1.01
CA GLY A 50 5.45 -15.85 2.16
C GLY A 50 5.06 -17.03 3.05
N LEU A 51 4.56 -18.12 2.46
CA LEU A 51 4.24 -19.35 3.20
C LEU A 51 5.49 -19.94 3.88
N PHE A 52 6.63 -19.93 3.19
CA PHE A 52 7.91 -20.37 3.77
C PHE A 52 8.34 -19.51 4.97
N LEU A 53 8.28 -18.17 4.84
CA LEU A 53 8.64 -17.24 5.91
C LEU A 53 7.69 -17.35 7.12
N VAL A 54 6.40 -17.53 6.88
CA VAL A 54 5.39 -17.76 7.94
C VAL A 54 5.69 -19.07 8.66
N ARG A 55 5.94 -20.16 7.93
CA ARG A 55 6.26 -21.46 8.52
C ARG A 55 7.51 -21.38 9.41
N ARG A 56 8.58 -20.77 8.92
CA ARG A 56 9.82 -20.56 9.69
C ARG A 56 9.57 -19.73 10.96
N SER A 57 8.77 -18.68 10.85
CA SER A 57 8.42 -17.83 12.01
C SER A 57 7.58 -18.59 13.04
N LEU A 58 6.68 -19.46 12.59
CA LEU A 58 5.86 -20.32 13.46
C LEU A 58 6.72 -21.31 14.24
N GLU A 59 7.66 -21.98 13.56
CA GLU A 59 8.59 -22.94 14.16
C GLU A 59 9.47 -22.27 15.23
N GLN A 60 9.96 -21.04 14.98
CA GLN A 60 10.73 -20.26 15.96
C GLN A 60 9.93 -19.87 17.21
N LEU A 61 8.62 -19.69 17.07
CA LEU A 61 7.71 -19.35 18.17
C LEU A 61 7.16 -20.61 18.89
N GLY A 62 7.61 -21.81 18.52
CA GLY A 62 7.10 -23.08 19.05
C GLY A 62 5.65 -23.38 18.64
N GLY A 63 5.11 -22.65 17.65
CA GLY A 63 3.75 -22.79 17.15
C GLY A 63 3.62 -23.92 16.13
N ARG A 64 2.45 -24.55 16.07
CA ARG A 64 2.10 -25.54 15.03
C ARG A 64 1.18 -24.91 13.99
N TRP A 65 1.31 -25.36 12.75
CA TRP A 65 0.39 -24.96 11.67
C TRP A 65 -1.02 -25.49 11.99
N GLN A 66 -1.97 -24.59 12.27
CA GLN A 66 -3.34 -24.93 12.66
C GLN A 66 -4.33 -24.53 11.57
N SER A 67 -4.43 -25.35 10.52
CA SER A 67 -5.28 -25.12 9.35
C SER A 67 -6.75 -24.85 9.71
N TYR A 68 -7.26 -25.51 10.75
CA TYR A 68 -8.64 -25.37 11.21
C TYR A 68 -8.97 -23.99 11.79
N ARG A 69 -7.96 -23.25 12.30
CA ARG A 69 -8.15 -21.88 12.81
C ARG A 69 -8.13 -20.84 11.70
N LEU A 70 -7.47 -21.13 10.58
CA LEU A 70 -7.45 -20.27 9.38
C LEU A 70 -8.84 -20.22 8.72
N LEU A 71 -9.58 -21.34 8.76
CA LEU A 71 -10.94 -21.47 8.21
C LEU A 71 -12.06 -21.05 9.17
N ASN A 72 -11.75 -20.33 10.26
CA ASN A 72 -12.78 -19.83 11.14
C ASN A 72 -13.58 -18.72 10.43
N ARG A 73 -14.77 -19.09 9.93
CA ARG A 73 -15.66 -18.21 9.16
C ARG A 73 -15.97 -16.90 9.87
N ALA A 74 -16.15 -16.91 11.19
CA ALA A 74 -16.43 -15.70 11.96
C ALA A 74 -15.26 -14.72 11.93
N ARG A 75 -14.03 -15.21 12.15
CA ARG A 75 -12.82 -14.37 12.06
C ARG A 75 -12.54 -13.89 10.65
N MET A 76 -12.78 -14.75 9.66
CA MET A 76 -12.61 -14.41 8.25
C MET A 76 -13.58 -13.30 7.81
N MET A 77 -14.84 -13.36 8.27
CA MET A 77 -15.84 -12.31 8.04
C MET A 77 -15.46 -10.99 8.71
N THR A 78 -14.86 -11.01 9.90
CA THR A 78 -14.34 -9.79 10.53
C THR A 78 -13.23 -9.15 9.71
N VAL A 79 -12.25 -9.94 9.26
CA VAL A 79 -11.16 -9.44 8.41
C VAL A 79 -11.70 -8.94 7.06
N LEU A 80 -12.62 -9.68 6.43
CA LEU A 80 -13.27 -9.26 5.19
C LEU A 80 -14.07 -7.97 5.37
N GLY A 81 -14.79 -7.79 6.48
CA GLY A 81 -15.57 -6.57 6.74
C GLY A 81 -14.70 -5.32 6.85
N VAL A 82 -13.55 -5.42 7.53
CA VAL A 82 -12.58 -4.33 7.62
C VAL A 82 -11.97 -4.04 6.24
N ASN A 83 -11.57 -5.08 5.50
CA ASN A 83 -10.99 -4.91 4.16
C ASN A 83 -12.01 -4.35 3.15
N LEU A 84 -13.28 -4.77 3.22
CA LEU A 84 -14.33 -4.28 2.33
C LEU A 84 -14.61 -2.78 2.58
N ASN A 85 -14.56 -2.33 3.82
CA ASN A 85 -14.68 -0.91 4.13
C ASN A 85 -13.54 -0.10 3.51
N ILE A 86 -12.29 -0.55 3.69
CA ILE A 86 -11.10 0.10 3.09
C ILE A 86 -11.18 0.06 1.57
N PHE A 87 -11.59 -1.07 0.99
CA PHE A 87 -11.80 -1.23 -0.44
C PHE A 87 -12.83 -0.25 -0.98
N LEU A 88 -14.00 -0.14 -0.34
CA LEU A 88 -15.06 0.79 -0.75
C LEU A 88 -14.56 2.24 -0.65
N ARG A 89 -13.81 2.60 0.39
CA ARG A 89 -13.18 3.92 0.49
C ARG A 89 -12.27 4.20 -0.70
N THR A 90 -11.35 3.29 -1.01
CA THR A 90 -10.41 3.43 -2.13
C THR A 90 -11.14 3.46 -3.47
N LEU A 91 -12.18 2.63 -3.65
CA LEU A 91 -13.02 2.62 -4.85
C LEU A 91 -13.75 3.95 -5.03
N CYS A 92 -14.33 4.51 -3.97
CA CYS A 92 -14.98 5.82 -4.02
C CYS A 92 -14.00 6.94 -4.42
N LEU A 93 -12.78 6.92 -3.86
CA LEU A 93 -11.74 7.89 -4.24
C LEU A 93 -11.31 7.74 -5.70
N LEU A 94 -11.08 6.50 -6.17
CA LEU A 94 -10.74 6.23 -7.56
C LEU A 94 -11.85 6.68 -8.52
N LEU A 95 -13.11 6.42 -8.18
CA LEU A 95 -14.26 6.89 -8.96
C LEU A 95 -14.35 8.42 -8.99
N ALA A 96 -14.05 9.09 -7.87
CA ALA A 96 -14.01 10.56 -7.83
C ALA A 96 -12.89 11.12 -8.72
N PHE A 97 -11.68 10.56 -8.68
CA PHE A 97 -10.58 10.98 -9.56
C PHE A 97 -10.84 10.65 -11.03
N PHE A 98 -11.43 9.50 -11.32
CA PHE A 98 -11.86 9.14 -12.66
C PHE A 98 -12.89 10.14 -13.19
N HIS A 99 -13.90 10.49 -12.38
CA HIS A 99 -14.89 11.48 -12.74
C HIS A 99 -14.27 12.88 -12.95
N PHE A 100 -13.35 13.28 -12.09
CA PHE A 100 -12.60 14.53 -12.22
C PHE A 100 -11.81 14.58 -13.54
N THR A 101 -11.08 13.52 -13.84
CA THR A 101 -10.30 13.38 -15.10
C THR A 101 -11.22 13.38 -16.33
N SER A 102 -12.31 12.61 -16.29
CA SER A 102 -13.30 12.53 -17.36
C SER A 102 -13.96 13.89 -17.64
N THR A 103 -14.26 14.65 -16.60
CA THR A 103 -14.81 16.01 -16.73
C THR A 103 -13.74 17.00 -17.22
N GLY A 104 -12.51 16.88 -16.74
CA GLY A 104 -11.36 17.65 -17.21
C GLY A 104 -11.10 17.48 -18.71
N ALA A 105 -11.23 16.24 -19.22
CA ALA A 105 -11.08 15.96 -20.65
C ALA A 105 -12.15 16.65 -21.50
N ARG A 106 -13.37 16.81 -20.97
CA ARG A 106 -14.45 17.55 -21.66
C ARG A 106 -14.24 19.07 -21.67
N LEU A 107 -13.39 19.60 -20.79
CA LEU A 107 -13.07 21.03 -20.69
C LEU A 107 -11.95 21.46 -21.66
N GLY A 108 -11.34 20.50 -22.38
CA GLY A 108 -10.28 20.74 -23.37
C GLY A 108 -8.89 20.32 -22.88
N ASP A 109 -8.00 20.08 -23.85
CA ASP A 109 -6.71 19.41 -23.62
C ASP A 109 -5.79 20.16 -22.64
N VAL A 110 -5.79 21.49 -22.67
CA VAL A 110 -4.99 22.32 -21.77
C VAL A 110 -5.43 22.16 -20.32
N ILE A 111 -6.74 22.14 -20.07
CA ILE A 111 -7.30 21.97 -18.72
C ILE A 111 -7.07 20.54 -18.23
N LEU A 112 -7.20 19.54 -19.10
CA LEU A 112 -6.88 18.16 -18.78
C LEU A 112 -5.40 17.99 -18.39
N ALA A 113 -4.48 18.57 -19.17
CA ALA A 113 -3.05 18.52 -18.90
C ALA A 113 -2.69 19.19 -17.56
N ALA A 114 -3.23 20.38 -17.29
CA ALA A 114 -3.03 21.07 -16.01
C ALA A 114 -3.55 20.23 -14.82
N ASN A 115 -4.74 19.64 -14.96
CA ASN A 115 -5.32 18.77 -13.94
C ASN A 115 -4.48 17.50 -13.71
N ALA A 116 -3.88 16.92 -14.75
CA ALA A 116 -2.99 15.78 -14.61
C ALA A 116 -1.74 16.14 -13.78
N VAL A 117 -1.14 17.29 -14.02
CA VAL A 117 0.00 17.78 -13.22
C VAL A 117 -0.41 18.00 -11.75
N LEU A 118 -1.56 18.63 -11.50
CA LEU A 118 -2.08 18.83 -10.15
C LEU A 118 -2.33 17.50 -9.43
N MET A 119 -2.88 16.50 -10.12
CA MET A 119 -3.07 15.15 -9.56
C MET A 119 -1.73 14.46 -9.24
N HIS A 120 -0.68 14.69 -10.03
CA HIS A 120 0.66 14.17 -9.71
C HIS A 120 1.23 14.83 -8.45
N PHE A 121 1.10 16.15 -8.29
CA PHE A 121 1.49 16.85 -7.05
C PHE A 121 0.69 16.36 -5.85
N GLN A 122 -0.63 16.23 -5.98
CA GLN A 122 -1.49 15.66 -4.94
C GLN A 122 -1.03 14.25 -4.53
N THR A 123 -0.73 13.39 -5.51
CA THR A 123 -0.28 12.01 -5.27
C THR A 123 1.09 11.98 -4.58
N PHE A 124 2.01 12.83 -5.02
CA PHE A 124 3.33 12.94 -4.41
C PHE A 124 3.26 13.35 -2.93
N MET A 125 2.46 14.37 -2.62
CA MET A 125 2.21 14.79 -1.24
C MET A 125 1.54 13.66 -0.43
N ALA A 126 0.54 12.98 -1.01
CA ALA A 126 -0.16 11.88 -0.36
C ALA A 126 0.80 10.77 0.06
N TYR A 127 1.72 10.34 -0.80
CA TYR A 127 2.74 9.33 -0.44
C TYR A 127 3.66 9.77 0.70
N GLY A 128 4.05 11.06 0.74
CA GLY A 128 4.81 11.60 1.87
C GLY A 128 4.04 11.54 3.19
N LEU A 129 2.74 11.84 3.16
CA LEU A 129 1.86 11.84 4.34
C LEU A 129 1.46 10.43 4.78
N ASP A 130 1.27 9.50 3.84
CA ASP A 130 0.94 8.10 4.11
C ASP A 130 2.02 7.40 4.96
N GLY A 131 3.29 7.81 4.80
CA GLY A 131 4.38 7.35 5.66
C GLY A 131 4.11 7.61 7.15
N PHE A 132 3.60 8.79 7.50
CA PHE A 132 3.22 9.12 8.88
C PHE A 132 1.96 8.37 9.33
N ALA A 133 1.02 8.14 8.41
CA ALA A 133 -0.18 7.35 8.69
C ALA A 133 0.16 5.89 9.03
N HIS A 134 1.03 5.25 8.25
CA HIS A 134 1.49 3.88 8.54
C HIS A 134 2.32 3.79 9.81
N ALA A 135 3.17 4.79 10.08
CA ALA A 135 3.91 4.86 11.33
C ALA A 135 2.96 4.93 12.53
N VAL A 136 1.96 5.84 12.48
CA VAL A 136 0.98 5.98 13.57
C VAL A 136 0.13 4.73 13.73
N GLU A 137 -0.27 4.08 12.64
CA GLU A 137 -1.06 2.84 12.68
C GLU A 137 -0.31 1.72 13.42
N ALA A 138 0.99 1.56 13.14
CA ALA A 138 1.83 0.58 13.83
C ALA A 138 2.04 0.92 15.31
N LEU A 139 2.42 2.18 15.62
CA LEU A 139 2.66 2.64 16.99
C LEU A 139 1.39 2.62 17.85
N ALA A 140 0.30 3.15 17.31
CA ALA A 140 -1.00 3.18 17.96
C ALA A 140 -1.59 1.78 18.13
N GLY A 141 -1.41 0.88 17.15
CA GLY A 141 -1.82 -0.52 17.25
C GLY A 141 -1.07 -1.25 18.37
N SER A 142 0.24 -1.05 18.48
CA SER A 142 1.04 -1.61 19.58
C SER A 142 0.63 -1.05 20.94
N ALA A 143 0.44 0.27 21.05
CA ALA A 143 0.02 0.92 22.30
C ALA A 143 -1.39 0.50 22.74
N TYR A 144 -2.32 0.39 21.78
CA TYR A 144 -3.68 -0.10 22.02
C TYR A 144 -3.65 -1.56 22.51
N GLY A 145 -2.84 -2.42 21.89
CA GLY A 145 -2.62 -3.80 22.34
C GLY A 145 -2.05 -3.91 23.75
N ALA A 146 -1.16 -2.98 24.13
CA ALA A 146 -0.58 -2.89 25.48
C ALA A 146 -1.49 -2.19 26.51
N ARG A 147 -2.67 -1.69 26.10
CA ARG A 147 -3.57 -0.84 26.91
C ARG A 147 -2.90 0.45 27.44
N ASP A 148 -1.87 0.95 26.76
CA ASP A 148 -1.18 2.18 27.13
C ASP A 148 -1.76 3.39 26.38
N ARG A 149 -2.66 4.11 27.06
CA ARG A 149 -3.33 5.29 26.52
C ARG A 149 -2.39 6.50 26.35
N ARG A 150 -1.30 6.57 27.12
CA ARG A 150 -0.33 7.67 27.02
C ARG A 150 0.52 7.50 25.77
N ALA A 151 1.03 6.29 25.56
CA ALA A 151 1.77 5.95 24.35
C ALA A 151 0.91 6.14 23.08
N PHE A 152 -0.36 5.73 23.12
CA PHE A 152 -1.31 5.94 22.01
C PHE A 152 -1.46 7.44 21.66
N THR A 153 -1.79 8.26 22.66
CA THR A 153 -1.99 9.70 22.44
C THR A 153 -0.71 10.40 21.99
N SER A 154 0.44 9.99 22.53
CA SER A 154 1.74 10.53 22.14
C SER A 154 2.08 10.20 20.69
N ALA A 155 1.85 8.95 20.26
CA ALA A 155 2.07 8.54 18.88
C ALA A 155 1.20 9.35 17.91
N VAL A 156 -0.11 9.48 18.22
CA VAL A 156 -1.04 10.27 17.40
C VAL A 156 -0.60 11.73 17.30
N ARG A 157 -0.28 12.38 18.43
CA ARG A 157 0.14 13.79 18.42
C ARG A 157 1.44 14.01 17.66
N ALA A 158 2.44 13.17 17.86
CA ALA A 158 3.73 13.28 17.18
C ALA A 158 3.56 13.11 15.67
N SER A 159 2.85 12.06 15.23
CA SER A 159 2.60 11.83 13.80
C SER A 159 1.77 12.93 13.16
N THR A 160 0.72 13.44 13.84
CA THR A 160 -0.08 14.56 13.33
C THR A 160 0.76 15.84 13.22
N ALA A 161 1.59 16.15 14.22
CA ALA A 161 2.45 17.33 14.17
C ALA A 161 3.46 17.25 13.01
N CYS A 162 4.10 16.10 12.81
CA CYS A 162 5.00 15.88 11.67
C CYS A 162 4.25 15.96 10.33
N ALA A 163 3.07 15.36 10.21
CA ALA A 163 2.26 15.41 9.00
C ALA A 163 1.85 16.85 8.65
N VAL A 164 1.43 17.64 9.65
CA VAL A 164 1.09 19.06 9.46
C VAL A 164 2.33 19.86 9.04
N ALA A 165 3.48 19.65 9.69
CA ALA A 165 4.71 20.34 9.32
C ALA A 165 5.11 20.05 7.86
N VAL A 166 5.06 18.79 7.45
CA VAL A 166 5.35 18.36 6.08
C VAL A 166 4.32 18.92 5.08
N ALA A 167 3.03 18.93 5.42
CA ALA A 167 2.00 19.52 4.59
C ALA A 167 2.21 21.04 4.38
N VAL A 168 2.63 21.76 5.43
CA VAL A 168 2.99 23.18 5.32
C VAL A 168 4.20 23.37 4.41
N VAL A 169 5.23 22.54 4.54
CA VAL A 169 6.40 22.58 3.63
C VAL A 169 5.98 22.33 2.18
N TYR A 170 5.15 21.32 1.91
CA TYR A 170 4.62 21.07 0.57
C TYR A 170 3.86 22.27 0.01
N CYS A 171 2.99 22.89 0.82
CA CYS A 171 2.24 24.07 0.42
C CYS A 171 3.16 25.24 0.05
N LEU A 172 4.20 25.49 0.85
CA LEU A 172 5.17 26.55 0.58
C LEU A 172 6.00 26.27 -0.70
N VAL A 173 6.42 25.03 -0.91
CA VAL A 173 7.18 24.62 -2.10
C VAL A 173 6.31 24.78 -3.35
N TYR A 174 5.06 24.31 -3.32
CA TYR A 174 4.15 24.47 -4.45
C TYR A 174 3.80 25.93 -4.71
N TRP A 175 3.68 26.76 -3.68
CA TRP A 175 3.47 28.19 -3.87
C TRP A 175 4.68 28.89 -4.50
N ALA A 176 5.91 28.45 -4.19
CA ALA A 176 7.14 29.08 -4.68
C ALA A 176 7.54 28.62 -6.09
N PHE A 177 7.24 27.37 -6.46
CA PHE A 177 7.74 26.73 -7.68
C PHE A 177 6.63 26.21 -8.63
N GLY A 178 5.38 26.22 -8.18
CA GLY A 178 4.23 25.66 -8.90
C GLY A 178 3.31 26.71 -9.50
#